data_AF-A0A377XMF7-F1
#
_entry.id   AF-A0A377XMF7-F1
#
_cell.length_a   1.000
_cell.length_b   1.000
_cell.length_c   1.000
_cell.angle_alpha   90.00
_cell.angle_beta   90.00
_cell.angle_gamma   90.00
#
_symmetry.space_group_name_H-M   'P 1'
#
loop_
_entity.id
_entity.type
_entity.pdbx_description
1 polymer ?
#
loop_
_entity_poly.entity_id
_entity_poly.type
_entity_poly.pdbx_seq_one_letter_code
_entity_poly.pdbx_strand_id
1 'polypeptide(L)'
;MHQQLKKMSLIGLILMIFTSVFGFANSPSAFYLMGYSAMPFYLFSALFFFIPFALMMAEMGSAYRREEGGIYSWMNHSVGPRFAFIGTFMWFASYVVWMVSTAAKIWVPLSTFLFGADKTQTWALGSLTPTQTVGILAACWMVVVTFIAVKGINKIAKITAVAVSR
;
A
#
# COMPACT_ATOMS: atom_id res chain seq x y z
N MET A 1 -12.40 23.93 22.02
CA MET A 1 -13.15 23.50 20.81
C MET A 1 -12.87 22.01 20.59
N HIS A 2 -13.72 21.13 21.14
CA HIS A 2 -13.64 19.69 20.87
C HIS A 2 -14.03 19.46 19.41
N GLN A 3 -13.08 19.22 18.52
CA GLN A 3 -13.39 18.66 17.21
C GLN A 3 -13.96 17.25 17.44
N GLN A 4 -15.28 17.13 17.37
CA GLN A 4 -15.95 15.85 17.23
C GLN A 4 -15.38 15.18 15.98
N LEU A 5 -14.52 14.19 16.15
CA LEU A 5 -14.01 13.34 15.07
C LEU A 5 -15.23 12.78 14.32
N LYS A 6 -15.48 13.29 13.12
CA LYS A 6 -16.56 12.83 12.26
C LYS A 6 -16.32 11.35 11.97
N LYS A 7 -17.09 10.47 12.62
CA LYS A 7 -17.02 9.02 12.38
C LYS A 7 -17.27 8.79 10.89
N MET A 8 -16.35 8.06 10.27
CA MET A 8 -16.40 7.77 8.83
C MET A 8 -17.63 6.90 8.53
N SER A 9 -18.32 7.17 7.42
CA SER A 9 -19.43 6.32 6.96
C SER A 9 -18.94 4.90 6.68
N LEU A 10 -19.76 3.89 7.00
CA LEU A 10 -19.46 2.47 6.72
C LEU A 10 -19.08 2.25 5.25
N ILE A 11 -19.83 2.86 4.32
CA ILE A 11 -19.56 2.78 2.89
C ILE A 11 -18.19 3.40 2.56
N GLY A 12 -17.88 4.55 3.17
CA GLY A 12 -16.58 5.20 3.00
C GLY A 12 -15.42 4.33 3.53
N LEU A 13 -15.64 3.63 4.64
CA LEU A 13 -14.67 2.68 5.20
C LEU A 13 -14.45 1.48 4.27
N ILE A 14 -15.52 0.89 3.75
CA ILE A 14 -15.45 -0.23 2.81
C ILE A 14 -14.69 0.17 1.55
N LEU A 15 -15.03 1.33 0.96
CA LEU A 15 -14.35 1.82 -0.23
C LEU A 15 -12.87 2.13 0.03
N MET A 16 -12.53 2.71 1.17
CA MET A 16 -11.14 2.99 1.54
C MET A 16 -10.33 1.69 1.66
N ILE A 17 -10.86 0.68 2.35
CA ILE A 17 -10.20 -0.63 2.49
C ILE A 17 -10.04 -1.30 1.12
N PHE A 18 -11.11 -1.30 0.31
CA PHE A 18 -11.09 -1.91 -1.02
C PHE A 18 -10.03 -1.28 -1.92
N THR A 19 -9.98 0.05 -1.98
CA THR A 19 -9.01 0.78 -2.81
C THR A 19 -7.57 0.62 -2.30
N SER A 20 -7.35 0.55 -0.98
CA SER A 20 -6.02 0.37 -0.40
C SER A 20 -5.48 -1.05 -0.50
N VAL A 21 -6.35 -2.06 -0.37
CA VAL A 21 -5.92 -3.47 -0.30
C VAL A 21 -5.87 -4.10 -1.69
N PHE A 22 -6.94 -3.95 -2.49
CA PHE A 22 -6.97 -4.56 -3.82
C PHE A 22 -6.17 -3.74 -4.82
N GLY A 23 -6.29 -2.41 -4.78
CA GLY A 23 -5.67 -1.50 -5.73
C GLY A 23 -6.13 -1.78 -7.16
N PHE A 24 -6.90 -0.87 -7.77
CA PHE A 24 -7.47 -1.10 -9.11
C PHE A 24 -6.46 -1.52 -10.20
N ALA A 25 -5.18 -1.19 -10.03
CA ALA A 25 -4.11 -1.59 -10.96
C ALA A 25 -3.73 -3.08 -10.87
N ASN A 26 -3.87 -3.73 -9.71
CA ASN A 26 -3.40 -5.11 -9.54
C ASN A 26 -4.30 -6.14 -10.25
N SER A 27 -5.62 -5.94 -10.30
CA SER A 27 -6.53 -6.87 -10.95
C SER A 27 -6.33 -6.96 -12.47
N PRO A 28 -6.22 -5.84 -13.22
CA PRO A 28 -5.86 -5.88 -14.64
C PRO A 28 -4.46 -6.46 -14.88
N SER A 29 -3.47 -6.15 -14.04
CA SER A 29 -2.13 -6.73 -14.17
C SER A 29 -2.14 -8.25 -13.99
N ALA A 30 -2.90 -8.77 -13.03
CA ALA A 30 -3.04 -10.22 -12.83
C ALA A 30 -3.71 -10.90 -14.02
N PHE A 31 -4.77 -10.28 -14.57
CA PHE A 31 -5.41 -10.77 -15.79
C PHE A 31 -4.49 -10.68 -17.01
N TYR A 32 -3.68 -9.63 -17.13
CA TYR A 32 -2.72 -9.50 -18.23
C TYR A 32 -1.65 -10.60 -18.18
N LEU A 33 -1.17 -10.97 -16.99
CA LEU A 33 -0.11 -11.97 -16.82
C LEU A 33 -0.61 -13.41 -16.91
N MET A 34 -1.82 -13.70 -16.41
CA MET A 34 -2.32 -15.09 -16.27
C MET A 34 -3.65 -15.33 -16.99
N GLY A 35 -4.27 -14.31 -17.59
CA GLY A 35 -5.57 -14.42 -18.25
C GLY A 35 -6.65 -14.97 -17.34
N TYR A 36 -7.50 -15.83 -17.89
CA TYR A 36 -8.56 -16.52 -17.14
C TYR A 36 -8.03 -17.51 -16.09
N SER A 37 -6.76 -17.92 -16.18
CA SER A 37 -6.18 -18.85 -15.18
C SER A 37 -5.98 -18.20 -13.81
N ALA A 38 -6.03 -16.86 -13.71
CA ALA A 38 -6.02 -16.15 -12.42
C ALA A 38 -7.29 -16.38 -11.58
N MET A 39 -8.43 -16.64 -12.23
CA MET A 39 -9.74 -16.77 -11.58
C MET A 39 -9.80 -17.84 -10.47
N PRO A 40 -9.35 -19.09 -10.69
CA PRO A 40 -9.32 -20.09 -9.62
C PRO A 40 -8.40 -19.70 -8.45
N PHE A 41 -7.27 -19.01 -8.71
CA PHE A 41 -6.39 -18.54 -7.63
C PHE A 41 -7.03 -17.45 -6.80
N TYR A 42 -7.78 -16.53 -7.41
CA TYR A 42 -8.55 -15.53 -6.67
C TYR A 42 -9.67 -16.17 -5.84
N LEU A 43 -10.38 -17.16 -6.39
CA LEU A 43 -11.43 -17.88 -5.65
C LEU A 43 -10.85 -18.65 -4.46
N PHE A 44 -9.73 -19.34 -4.67
CA PHE A 44 -9.02 -20.05 -3.60
C PHE A 44 -8.53 -19.08 -2.52
N SER A 45 -7.92 -17.97 -2.92
CA SER A 45 -7.45 -16.93 -1.99
C SER A 45 -8.60 -16.30 -1.22
N ALA A 46 -9.75 -16.06 -1.87
CA ALA A 46 -10.93 -15.53 -1.22
C ALA A 46 -11.42 -16.47 -0.10
N LEU A 47 -11.51 -17.76 -0.40
CA LEU A 47 -12.04 -18.76 0.52
C LEU A 47 -11.08 -19.08 1.68
N PHE A 48 -9.81 -19.32 1.39
CA PHE A 48 -8.85 -19.83 2.37
C PHE A 48 -8.04 -18.74 3.08
N PHE A 49 -7.94 -17.54 2.50
CA PHE A 49 -7.16 -16.46 3.08
C PHE A 49 -8.03 -15.28 3.51
N PHE A 50 -8.80 -14.67 2.60
CA PHE A 50 -9.54 -13.44 2.91
C PHE A 50 -10.67 -13.64 3.92
N ILE A 51 -11.49 -14.70 3.80
CA ILE A 51 -12.58 -14.95 4.75
C ILE A 51 -12.05 -15.20 6.17
N PRO A 52 -11.12 -16.15 6.40
CA PRO A 52 -10.55 -16.36 7.74
C PRO A 52 -9.85 -15.13 8.29
N PHE A 53 -9.10 -14.41 7.45
CA PHE A 53 -8.41 -13.19 7.85
C PHE A 53 -9.39 -12.08 8.27
N ALA A 54 -10.48 -11.88 7.52
CA ALA A 54 -11.50 -10.89 7.85
C ALA A 54 -12.16 -11.20 9.21
N LEU A 55 -12.44 -12.48 9.50
CA LEU A 55 -12.98 -12.90 10.78
C LEU A 55 -12.00 -12.64 11.93
N MET A 56 -10.72 -12.99 11.76
CA MET A 56 -9.68 -12.73 12.76
C MET A 56 -9.52 -11.22 13.03
N MET A 57 -9.50 -10.39 11.99
CA MET A 57 -9.41 -8.93 12.12
C MET A 57 -10.65 -8.34 12.79
N ALA A 58 -11.84 -8.88 12.52
CA ALA A 58 -13.08 -8.46 13.16
C ALA A 58 -13.10 -8.81 14.66
N GLU A 59 -12.66 -10.01 15.02
CA GLU A 59 -12.56 -10.46 16.41
C GLU A 59 -11.56 -9.59 17.19
N MET A 60 -10.33 -9.47 16.70
CA MET A 60 -9.26 -8.68 17.33
C MET A 60 -9.62 -7.18 17.43
N GLY A 61 -10.22 -6.61 16.37
CA GLY A 61 -10.68 -5.23 16.38
C GLY A 61 -11.83 -4.96 17.36
N SER A 62 -12.67 -5.97 17.63
CA SER A 62 -13.74 -5.88 18.63
C SER A 62 -13.24 -6.08 20.06
N ALA A 63 -12.30 -7.01 20.27
CA ALA A 63 -11.74 -7.35 21.57
C ALA A 63 -10.85 -6.23 22.12
N TYR A 64 -10.02 -5.61 21.27
CA TYR A 64 -9.08 -4.56 21.64
C TYR A 64 -9.53 -3.15 21.23
N ARG A 65 -10.85 -2.90 21.22
CA ARG A 65 -11.44 -1.64 20.71
C ARG A 65 -11.01 -0.38 21.47
N ARG A 66 -10.44 -0.53 22.67
CA ARG A 66 -9.94 0.58 23.50
C ARG A 66 -8.42 0.77 23.41
N GLU A 67 -7.73 -0.10 22.69
CA GLU A 67 -6.28 0.01 22.51
C GLU A 67 -5.94 0.76 21.22
N GLU A 68 -5.09 1.78 21.34
CA GLU A 68 -4.69 2.62 20.21
C GLU A 68 -3.53 2.02 19.39
N GLY A 69 -2.98 0.88 19.82
CA GLY A 69 -1.78 0.27 19.22
C GLY A 69 -2.02 -0.56 17.95
N GLY A 70 -3.26 -0.70 17.48
CA GLY A 70 -3.61 -1.47 16.29
C GLY A 70 -3.05 -2.90 16.31
N ILE A 71 -2.46 -3.35 15.20
CA ILE A 71 -1.93 -4.71 15.03
C ILE A 71 -0.86 -5.05 16.09
N TYR A 72 0.00 -4.10 16.46
CA TYR A 72 1.02 -4.33 17.49
C TYR A 72 0.40 -4.65 18.84
N SER A 73 -0.63 -3.89 19.24
CA SER A 73 -1.38 -4.13 20.48
C SER A 73 -2.04 -5.51 20.46
N TRP A 74 -2.71 -5.87 19.36
CA TRP A 74 -3.38 -7.16 19.23
C TRP A 74 -2.39 -8.32 19.35
N MET A 75 -1.24 -8.22 18.66
CA MET A 75 -0.20 -9.25 18.73
C MET A 75 0.48 -9.31 20.09
N ASN A 76 0.69 -8.16 20.76
CA ASN A 76 1.33 -8.13 22.07
C ASN A 76 0.46 -8.83 23.13
N HIS A 77 -0.86 -8.60 23.08
CA HIS A 77 -1.81 -9.25 23.98
C HIS A 77 -2.04 -10.73 23.65
N SER A 78 -2.02 -11.12 22.37
CA SER A 78 -2.29 -12.51 21.96
C SER A 78 -1.06 -13.44 22.00
N VAL A 79 0.12 -12.94 21.64
CA VAL A 79 1.33 -13.78 21.38
C VAL A 79 2.56 -13.29 22.15
N GLY A 80 2.47 -12.13 22.81
CA GLY A 80 3.53 -11.53 23.59
C GLY A 80 4.40 -10.52 22.84
N PRO A 81 5.19 -9.72 23.58
CA PRO A 81 5.88 -8.54 23.05
C PRO A 81 6.96 -8.84 22.02
N ARG A 82 7.66 -9.98 22.13
CA ARG A 82 8.75 -10.34 21.20
C ARG A 82 8.19 -10.60 19.80
N PHE A 83 7.12 -11.37 19.69
CA PHE A 83 6.49 -11.67 18.40
C PHE A 83 5.76 -10.46 17.82
N ALA A 84 5.13 -9.64 18.67
CA ALA A 84 4.52 -8.38 18.26
C ALA A 84 5.53 -7.42 17.62
N PHE A 85 6.72 -7.29 18.22
CA PHE A 85 7.81 -6.49 17.67
C PHE A 85 8.30 -7.03 16.32
N ILE A 86 8.58 -8.33 16.24
CA ILE A 86 9.04 -8.96 14.99
C ILE A 86 8.01 -8.79 13.88
N GLY A 87 6.73 -9.07 14.16
CA GLY A 87 5.65 -8.94 13.18
C GLY A 87 5.48 -7.51 12.68
N THR A 88 5.49 -6.54 13.59
CA THR A 88 5.38 -5.11 13.24
C THR A 88 6.59 -4.62 12.46
N PHE A 89 7.79 -5.09 12.81
CA PHE A 89 9.01 -4.77 12.07
C PHE A 89 9.01 -5.38 10.66
N MET A 90 8.60 -6.64 10.51
CA MET A 90 8.42 -7.27 9.20
C MET A 90 7.39 -6.54 8.34
N TRP A 91 6.29 -6.10 8.94
CA TRP A 91 5.28 -5.30 8.26
C TRP A 91 5.86 -3.96 7.76
N PHE A 92 6.61 -3.26 8.62
CA PHE A 92 7.30 -2.03 8.24
C PHE A 92 8.32 -2.24 7.12
N ALA A 93 9.17 -3.27 7.21
CA ALA A 93 10.16 -3.59 6.18
C ALA A 93 9.51 -3.92 4.83
N SER A 94 8.42 -4.71 4.84
CA SER A 94 7.62 -5.00 3.65
C SER A 94 7.08 -3.73 3.00
N TYR A 95 6.62 -2.77 3.82
CA TYR A 95 6.11 -1.49 3.33
C TYR A 95 7.19 -0.65 2.63
N VAL A 96 8.43 -0.67 3.13
CA VAL A 96 9.58 -0.02 2.46
C VAL A 96 9.84 -0.62 1.09
N VAL A 97 9.84 -1.95 0.98
CA VAL A 97 10.02 -2.65 -0.32
C VAL A 97 8.88 -2.30 -1.28
N TRP A 98 7.64 -2.31 -0.79
CA TRP A 98 6.46 -1.95 -1.58
C TRP A 98 6.52 -0.52 -2.12
N MET A 99 6.97 0.42 -1.29
CA MET A 99 7.16 1.82 -1.68
C MET A 99 8.18 1.97 -2.83
N VAL A 100 9.32 1.29 -2.76
CA VAL A 100 10.33 1.30 -3.84
C VAL A 100 9.78 0.70 -5.13
N SER A 101 9.08 -0.44 -5.03
CA SER A 101 8.43 -1.09 -6.19
C SER A 101 7.37 -0.18 -6.83
N THR A 102 6.59 0.54 -6.03
CA THR A 102 5.56 1.46 -6.51
C THR A 102 6.16 2.69 -7.18
N ALA A 103 7.25 3.24 -6.65
CA ALA A 103 7.95 4.36 -7.27
C ALA A 103 8.49 4.00 -8.67
N ALA A 104 8.98 2.77 -8.88
CA ALA A 104 9.40 2.31 -10.21
C ALA A 104 8.24 2.28 -11.22
N LYS A 105 7.02 1.94 -10.78
CA LYS A 105 5.81 1.97 -11.63
C LYS A 105 5.37 3.39 -12.04
N ILE A 106 5.87 4.44 -11.39
CA ILE A 106 5.62 5.83 -11.78
C ILE A 106 6.57 6.27 -12.90
N TRP A 107 7.83 5.83 -12.84
CA TRP A 107 8.85 6.22 -13.81
C TRP A 107 8.65 5.63 -15.21
N VAL A 108 8.14 4.40 -15.31
CA VAL A 108 7.93 3.73 -16.61
C VAL A 108 6.89 4.48 -17.48
N PRO A 109 5.68 4.80 -17.01
CA PRO A 109 4.73 5.62 -17.77
C PRO A 109 5.23 7.05 -18.04
N LEU A 110 5.97 7.65 -17.09
CA LEU A 110 6.56 8.98 -17.27
C LEU A 110 7.60 8.99 -18.39
N SER A 111 8.45 7.96 -18.49
CA SER A 111 9.38 7.80 -19.60
C SER A 111 8.64 7.68 -20.92
N THR A 112 7.59 6.87 -20.98
CA THR A 112 6.80 6.69 -22.20
C THR A 112 6.09 7.98 -22.61
N PHE A 113 5.60 8.77 -21.66
CA PHE A 113 4.97 10.07 -21.93
C PHE A 113 5.97 11.09 -22.48
N LEU A 114 7.18 11.17 -21.91
CA LEU A 114 8.19 12.16 -22.31
C LEU A 114 8.92 11.78 -23.60
N PHE A 115 9.20 10.50 -23.83
CA PHE A 115 10.05 10.03 -24.92
C PHE A 115 9.32 9.21 -25.99
N GLY A 116 8.00 9.04 -25.87
CA GLY A 116 7.16 8.29 -26.81
C GLY A 116 7.41 6.78 -26.82
N ALA A 117 8.34 6.29 -25.99
CA ALA A 117 8.68 4.88 -25.84
C ALA A 117 9.28 4.65 -24.45
N ASP A 118 9.24 3.41 -23.97
CA ASP A 118 9.92 3.00 -22.74
C ASP A 118 11.44 3.09 -22.97
N LYS A 119 12.07 4.15 -22.43
CA LYS A 119 13.52 4.38 -22.44
C LYS A 119 14.14 4.11 -21.09
N THR A 120 13.37 3.62 -20.12
CA THR A 120 13.84 3.32 -18.76
C THR A 120 14.94 2.25 -18.75
N GLN A 121 14.97 1.38 -19.78
CA GLN A 121 16.02 0.37 -20.01
C GLN A 121 17.29 0.92 -20.69
N THR A 122 17.26 2.16 -21.18
CA THR A 122 18.41 2.83 -21.84
C THR A 122 19.10 3.85 -20.95
N TRP A 123 18.51 4.19 -19.81
CA TRP A 123 19.08 5.13 -18.84
C TRP A 123 20.15 4.41 -18.01
N ALA A 124 21.39 4.42 -18.51
CA ALA A 124 22.55 4.02 -17.75
C ALA A 124 23.27 5.27 -17.22
N LEU A 125 23.25 5.48 -15.91
CA LEU A 125 24.12 6.46 -15.26
C LEU A 125 25.52 5.83 -15.07
N GLY A 126 26.41 6.04 -16.04
CA GLY A 126 27.78 5.52 -15.99
C GLY A 126 27.83 3.99 -16.09
N SER A 127 28.43 3.33 -15.08
CA SER A 127 28.62 1.86 -15.02
C SER A 127 27.45 1.09 -14.41
N LEU A 128 26.34 1.76 -14.07
CA LEU A 128 25.20 1.13 -13.41
C LEU A 128 24.24 0.51 -14.43
N THR A 129 23.70 -0.66 -14.09
CA THR A 129 22.65 -1.28 -14.92
C THR A 129 21.42 -0.36 -14.97
N PRO A 130 20.64 -0.39 -16.07
CA PRO A 130 19.42 0.41 -16.19
C PRO A 130 18.46 0.20 -15.00
N THR A 131 18.30 -1.04 -14.54
CA THR A 131 17.48 -1.38 -13.37
C THR A 131 17.97 -0.71 -12.07
N GLN A 132 19.28 -0.65 -11.85
CA GLN A 132 19.87 0.06 -10.70
C GLN A 132 19.67 1.57 -10.80
N THR A 133 19.78 2.13 -12.01
CA THR A 133 19.56 3.56 -12.25
C THR A 133 18.10 3.96 -11.96
N VAL A 134 17.14 3.14 -12.40
CA VAL A 134 15.71 3.33 -12.07
C VAL A 134 15.45 3.14 -10.59
N GLY A 135 16.13 2.19 -9.94
CA GLY A 135 16.06 2.00 -8.49
C GLY A 135 16.52 3.24 -7.71
N ILE A 136 17.60 3.89 -8.15
CA ILE A 136 18.08 5.13 -7.54
C ILE A 136 17.09 6.29 -7.76
N LEU A 137 16.55 6.44 -8.97
CA LEU A 137 15.52 7.45 -9.25
C LEU A 137 14.24 7.23 -8.43
N ALA A 138 13.84 5.97 -8.23
CA ALA A 138 12.75 5.59 -7.34
C ALA A 138 13.05 5.95 -5.88
N ALA A 139 14.26 5.71 -5.39
CA ALA A 139 14.69 6.11 -4.05
C ALA A 139 14.72 7.65 -3.88
N CYS A 140 15.20 8.39 -4.87
CA CYS A 140 15.16 9.86 -4.86
C CYS A 140 13.71 10.38 -4.81
N TRP A 141 12.81 9.80 -5.62
CA TRP A 141 11.38 10.15 -5.60
C TRP A 141 10.76 9.90 -4.22
N MET A 142 11.08 8.77 -3.60
CA MET A 142 10.65 8.44 -2.24
C MET A 142 11.06 9.51 -1.23
N VAL A 143 12.32 9.97 -1.26
CA VAL A 143 12.79 11.05 -0.37
C VAL A 143 12.01 12.34 -0.59
N VAL A 144 11.70 12.70 -1.84
CA VAL A 144 10.90 13.89 -2.16
C VAL A 144 9.48 13.76 -1.61
N VAL A 145 8.82 12.62 -1.83
CA VAL A 145 7.47 12.36 -1.31
C VAL A 145 7.45 12.39 0.22
N THR A 146 8.43 11.77 0.87
CA THR A 146 8.56 11.81 2.34
C THR A 146 8.78 13.24 2.83
N PHE A 147 9.61 14.04 2.15
CA PHE A 147 9.84 15.43 2.52
C PHE A 147 8.57 16.29 2.40
N ILE A 148 7.79 16.08 1.33
CA ILE A 148 6.48 16.74 1.16
C ILE A 148 5.50 16.29 2.25
N ALA A 149 5.47 14.99 2.58
CA ALA A 149 4.63 14.46 3.63
C ALA A 149 4.97 15.07 5.01
N VAL A 150 6.26 15.20 5.33
CA VAL A 150 6.75 15.84 6.57
C VAL A 150 6.34 17.31 6.65
N LYS A 151 6.29 18.04 5.52
CA LYS A 151 5.92 19.46 5.49
C LYS A 151 4.42 19.76 5.56
N GLY A 152 3.54 18.76 5.46
CA GLY A 152 2.12 18.96 5.77
C GLY A 152 1.15 18.00 5.08
N ILE A 153 0.79 16.93 5.79
CA ILE A 153 -0.28 15.98 5.43
C ILE A 153 -1.66 16.68 5.26
N ASN A 154 -1.87 17.84 5.88
CA ASN A 154 -3.15 18.57 5.84
C ASN A 154 -3.61 18.95 4.42
N LYS A 155 -2.69 19.20 3.47
CA LYS A 155 -3.06 19.46 2.08
C LYS A 155 -3.36 18.18 1.29
N ILE A 156 -2.63 17.10 1.58
CA ILE A 156 -2.81 15.78 0.94
C ILE A 156 -4.17 15.18 1.35
N ALA A 157 -4.50 15.23 2.64
CA ALA A 157 -5.78 14.75 3.16
C ALA A 157 -6.99 15.43 2.50
N LYS A 158 -6.88 16.73 2.15
CA LYS A 158 -7.94 17.48 1.45
C LYS A 158 -8.10 17.05 -0.01
N ILE A 159 -7.00 16.70 -0.69
CA ILE A 159 -7.01 16.19 -2.07
C ILE A 159 -7.58 14.76 -2.11
N THR A 160 -7.16 13.90 -1.17
CA THR A 160 -7.70 12.53 -1.05
C THR A 160 -9.19 12.53 -0.70
N ALA A 161 -9.66 13.47 0.13
CA ALA A 161 -11.08 13.62 0.45
C ALA A 161 -11.93 13.93 -0.79
N VAL A 162 -11.42 14.74 -1.73
CA VAL A 162 -12.12 15.07 -2.99
C VAL A 162 -12.11 13.90 -3.97
N ALA A 163 -11.05 13.07 -3.97
CA ALA A 163 -10.98 11.87 -4.81
C ALA A 163 -11.91 10.74 -4.32
N VAL A 164 -12.22 10.68 -3.02
CA VAL A 164 -13.09 9.65 -2.41
C VAL A 164 -14.55 10.12 -2.26
N SER A 165 -14.81 11.44 -2.29
CA SER A 165 -16.16 11.99 -2.16
C SER A 165 -16.92 12.13 -3.49
N ARG A 166 -16.45 11.52 -4.58
CA ARG A 166 -17.16 11.43 -5.85
C ARG A 166 -17.33 9.98 -6.27
#